data_AF-A0A661VT16-F1
#
_entry.id   AF-A0A661VT16-F1
#
_cell.length_a   1.000
_cell.length_b   1.000
_cell.length_c   1.000
_cell.angle_alpha   90.00
_cell.angle_beta   90.00
_cell.angle_gamma   90.00
#
_symmetry.space_group_name_H-M   'P 1'
#
loop_
_entity.id
_entity.type
_entity.pdbx_description
1 polymer ?
#
loop_
_entity_poly.entity_id
_entity_poly.type
_entity_poly.pdbx_seq_one_letter_code
_entity_poly.pdbx_strand_id
1 'polypeptide(L)'
;MMKLTLAEPKYLKESISIISDLVSEARFKITPEAVELVAIDPANVAMVIFKLFSSAFVEYDVKKEETIGLNLNSLKQVLRRAKPTDLISLSVDDGKFKITVQGSTKRVFSIPIIDIEEKEQKIPELVFPFTIKTESSILNDAIEDASIFAEAVTFIVEKEKFTIMAEGDMNKVVVEVKPSDTTKIITEGDKARAKYSIEYLKKMISGSKLSDEVT
;
A
#
# COMPACT_ATOMS: atom_id res chain seq x y z
N MET A 1 5.74 13.06 -24.10
CA MET A 1 4.65 13.46 -23.19
C MET A 1 4.08 12.17 -22.67
N MET A 2 4.22 11.92 -21.36
CA MET A 2 3.75 10.70 -20.75
C MET A 2 2.23 10.55 -20.92
N LYS A 3 1.78 9.35 -21.28
CA LYS A 3 0.36 8.98 -21.24
C LYS A 3 0.17 7.56 -20.75
N LEU A 4 -0.52 7.42 -19.63
CA LEU A 4 -0.79 6.14 -18.97
C LEU A 4 -2.30 5.97 -18.84
N THR A 5 -2.87 4.83 -19.26
CA THR A 5 -4.31 4.55 -19.11
C THR A 5 -4.54 3.25 -18.38
N LEU A 6 -5.31 3.30 -17.28
CA LEU A 6 -5.75 2.14 -16.50
C LEU A 6 -7.21 1.83 -16.81
N ALA A 7 -7.49 0.55 -17.10
CA ALA A 7 -8.85 0.03 -17.19
C ALA A 7 -9.40 -0.44 -15.84
N GLU A 8 -8.52 -0.68 -14.87
CA GLU A 8 -8.88 -1.02 -13.50
C GLU A 8 -8.46 0.11 -12.54
N PRO A 9 -9.32 1.13 -12.34
CA PRO A 9 -9.06 2.25 -11.43
C PRO A 9 -8.64 1.84 -10.03
N LYS A 10 -9.12 0.67 -9.58
CA LYS A 10 -8.88 0.10 -8.25
C LYS A 10 -7.41 0.10 -7.88
N TYR A 11 -6.52 -0.33 -8.78
CA TYR A 11 -5.09 -0.48 -8.47
C TYR A 11 -4.46 0.85 -8.05
N LEU A 12 -4.72 1.93 -8.77
CA LEU A 12 -4.20 3.24 -8.41
C LEU A 12 -5.01 3.86 -7.26
N LYS A 13 -6.34 3.81 -7.35
CA LYS A 13 -7.24 4.44 -6.37
C LYS A 13 -7.03 3.94 -4.96
N GLU A 14 -7.05 2.62 -4.75
CA GLU A 14 -6.93 2.05 -3.41
C GLU A 14 -5.49 2.19 -2.90
N SER A 15 -4.47 1.99 -3.76
CA SER A 15 -3.07 2.24 -3.39
C SER A 15 -2.85 3.66 -2.90
N ILE A 16 -3.24 4.68 -3.67
CA ILE A 16 -3.11 6.09 -3.24
C ILE A 16 -3.94 6.36 -1.98
N SER A 17 -5.11 5.75 -1.83
CA SER A 17 -5.92 5.92 -0.63
C SER A 17 -5.23 5.41 0.64
N ILE A 18 -4.50 4.31 0.55
CA ILE A 18 -3.76 3.70 1.67
C ILE A 18 -2.49 4.50 1.95
N ILE A 19 -1.72 4.80 0.92
CA ILE A 19 -0.44 5.52 1.04
C ILE A 19 -0.66 6.92 1.62
N SER A 20 -1.74 7.60 1.26
CA SER A 20 -2.06 8.93 1.79
C SER A 20 -2.30 8.96 3.30
N ASP A 21 -2.65 7.81 3.90
CA ASP A 21 -2.88 7.72 5.35
C ASP A 21 -1.55 7.63 6.14
N LEU A 22 -0.42 7.47 5.42
CA LEU A 22 0.93 7.45 5.95
C LEU A 22 1.72 8.71 5.59
N VAL A 23 1.56 9.22 4.36
CA VAL A 23 2.29 10.40 3.87
C VAL A 23 1.37 11.36 3.10
N SER A 24 1.57 12.67 3.27
CA SER A 24 0.76 13.70 2.61
C SER A 24 1.21 14.02 1.18
N GLU A 25 2.51 13.86 0.91
CA GLU A 25 3.15 14.22 -0.34
C GLU A 25 4.13 13.12 -0.70
N ALA A 26 4.20 12.81 -1.99
CA ALA A 26 5.14 11.81 -2.46
C ALA A 26 5.56 12.08 -3.90
N ARG A 27 6.72 11.53 -4.22
CA ARG A 27 7.34 11.60 -5.51
C ARG A 27 7.10 10.28 -6.24
N PHE A 28 6.49 10.36 -7.42
CA PHE A 28 6.31 9.22 -8.30
C PHE A 28 7.45 9.22 -9.31
N LYS A 29 8.13 8.08 -9.38
CA LYS A 29 9.12 7.78 -10.42
C LYS A 29 8.43 6.95 -11.49
N ILE A 30 8.39 7.46 -12.71
CA ILE A 30 7.66 6.84 -13.82
C ILE A 30 8.68 6.42 -14.86
N THR A 31 8.95 5.13 -14.94
CA THR A 31 9.93 4.52 -15.85
C THR A 31 9.21 3.84 -17.01
N PRO A 32 9.89 3.34 -18.05
CA PRO A 32 9.23 2.50 -19.06
C PRO A 32 8.59 1.21 -18.51
N GLU A 33 9.01 0.76 -17.33
CA GLU A 33 8.58 -0.50 -16.71
C GLU A 33 7.49 -0.34 -15.65
N ALA A 34 7.43 0.80 -14.94
CA ALA A 34 6.51 0.96 -13.82
C ALA A 34 6.30 2.41 -13.38
N VAL A 35 5.19 2.64 -12.67
CA VAL A 35 5.01 3.78 -11.76
C VAL A 35 5.43 3.34 -10.36
N GLU A 36 6.41 4.00 -9.78
CA GLU A 36 7.04 3.66 -8.52
C GLU A 36 6.94 4.82 -7.51
N LEU A 37 6.86 4.48 -6.23
CA LEU A 37 6.88 5.44 -5.13
C LEU A 37 7.55 4.78 -3.92
N VAL A 38 8.50 5.49 -3.32
CA VAL A 38 9.07 5.14 -2.01
C VAL A 38 8.84 6.32 -1.09
N ALA A 39 8.26 6.06 0.08
CA ALA A 39 8.00 7.09 1.07
C ALA A 39 8.12 6.54 2.48
N ILE A 40 8.57 7.39 3.40
CA ILE A 40 8.60 7.11 4.83
C ILE A 40 7.67 8.12 5.49
N ASP A 41 6.87 7.65 6.44
CA ASP A 41 5.98 8.53 7.20
C ASP A 41 6.77 9.58 8.02
N PRO A 42 6.15 10.71 8.42
CA PRO A 42 6.85 11.75 9.17
C PRO A 42 7.50 11.29 10.49
N ALA A 43 6.98 10.23 11.13
CA ALA A 43 7.54 9.68 12.36
C ALA A 43 8.70 8.69 12.12
N ASN A 44 9.03 8.36 10.86
CA ASN A 44 10.04 7.37 10.46
C ASN A 44 9.78 5.97 11.04
N VAL A 45 8.51 5.59 11.16
CA VAL A 45 8.05 4.29 11.67
C VAL A 45 7.71 3.33 10.54
N ALA A 46 7.11 3.81 9.44
CA ALA A 46 6.63 3.01 8.34
C ALA A 46 7.19 3.49 7.00
N MET A 47 7.74 2.54 6.24
CA MET A 47 8.15 2.75 4.85
C MET A 47 7.13 2.08 3.93
N VAL A 48 6.71 2.80 2.89
CA VAL A 48 5.91 2.29 1.79
C VAL A 48 6.80 2.17 0.57
N ILE A 49 6.78 1.00 -0.05
CA ILE A 49 7.38 0.75 -1.36
C ILE A 49 6.24 0.33 -2.29
N PHE A 50 5.88 1.20 -3.22
CA PHE A 50 4.81 0.99 -4.18
C PHE A 50 5.39 0.84 -5.58
N LYS A 51 4.87 -0.14 -6.33
CA LYS A 51 5.22 -0.38 -7.72
C LYS A 51 4.01 -0.88 -8.49
N LEU A 52 3.61 -0.13 -9.51
CA LEU A 52 2.55 -0.50 -10.45
C LEU A 52 3.17 -0.68 -11.83
N PHE A 53 3.32 -1.93 -12.24
CA PHE A 53 3.96 -2.31 -13.49
C PHE A 53 3.19 -1.80 -14.71
N SER A 54 3.92 -1.50 -15.79
CA SER A 54 3.35 -1.07 -17.07
C SER A 54 2.33 -2.06 -17.63
N SER A 55 2.47 -3.36 -17.33
CA SER A 55 1.51 -4.41 -17.70
C SER A 55 0.13 -4.26 -17.07
N ALA A 56 -0.03 -3.47 -16.01
CA ALA A 56 -1.34 -3.17 -15.43
C ALA A 56 -2.13 -2.12 -16.23
N PHE A 57 -1.48 -1.45 -17.19
CA PHE A 57 -2.07 -0.38 -17.99
C PHE A 57 -2.46 -0.91 -19.37
N VAL A 58 -3.57 -0.39 -19.90
CA VAL A 58 -3.99 -0.66 -21.30
C VAL A 58 -3.25 0.24 -22.29
N GLU A 59 -2.68 1.34 -21.81
CA GLU A 59 -1.81 2.23 -22.58
C GLU A 59 -0.70 2.73 -21.65
N TYR A 60 0.55 2.59 -22.08
CA TYR A 60 1.72 3.02 -21.31
C TYR A 60 2.78 3.62 -22.23
N ASP A 61 2.68 4.92 -22.52
CA ASP A 61 3.65 5.66 -23.34
C ASP A 61 4.59 6.45 -22.44
N VAL A 62 5.72 5.82 -22.07
CA VAL A 62 6.82 6.41 -21.30
C VAL A 62 8.13 6.08 -22.01
N LYS A 63 8.72 7.08 -22.65
CA LYS A 63 9.98 6.92 -23.42
C LYS A 63 11.23 7.14 -22.59
N LYS A 64 11.11 7.97 -21.56
CA LYS A 64 12.17 8.33 -20.63
C LYS A 64 11.58 8.42 -19.25
N GLU A 65 12.41 8.12 -18.26
CA GLU A 65 12.08 8.30 -16.87
C GLU A 65 11.66 9.75 -16.60
N GLU A 66 10.56 9.92 -15.88
CA GLU A 66 10.04 11.20 -15.42
C GLU A 66 9.68 11.09 -13.94
N THR A 67 9.84 12.20 -13.22
CA THR A 67 9.57 12.26 -11.77
C THR A 67 8.60 13.38 -11.49
N ILE A 68 7.53 13.07 -10.76
CA ILE A 68 6.47 14.03 -10.42
C ILE A 68 6.19 14.02 -8.91
N GLY A 69 6.30 15.18 -8.28
CA GLY A 69 5.86 15.38 -6.90
C GLY A 69 4.39 15.76 -6.84
N LEU A 70 3.61 15.07 -6.02
CA LEU A 70 2.17 15.30 -5.90
C LEU A 70 1.72 15.33 -4.43
N ASN A 71 0.72 16.17 -4.14
CA ASN A 71 -0.05 16.09 -2.92
C ASN A 71 -1.03 14.91 -2.99
N LEU A 72 -0.84 13.91 -2.13
CA LEU A 72 -1.61 12.67 -2.15
C LEU A 72 -3.05 12.87 -1.68
N ASN A 73 -3.34 13.87 -0.85
CA ASN A 73 -4.71 14.19 -0.46
C ASN A 73 -5.53 14.71 -1.65
N SER A 74 -4.96 15.62 -2.45
CA SER A 74 -5.59 16.08 -3.70
C SER A 74 -5.78 14.93 -4.69
N LEU A 75 -4.75 14.11 -4.89
CA LEU A 75 -4.83 12.96 -5.80
C LEU A 75 -5.90 11.95 -5.33
N LYS A 76 -5.95 11.61 -4.03
CA LYS A 76 -6.98 10.76 -3.42
C LYS A 76 -8.38 11.31 -3.65
N GLN A 77 -8.61 12.60 -3.44
CA GLN A 77 -9.93 13.21 -3.66
C GLN A 77 -10.40 13.06 -5.11
N VAL A 78 -9.50 13.23 -6.09
CA VAL A 78 -9.81 13.01 -7.50
C VAL A 78 -10.12 11.54 -7.78
N LEU A 79 -9.21 10.63 -7.38
CA LEU A 79 -9.35 9.18 -7.64
C LEU A 79 -10.59 8.58 -6.98
N ARG A 80 -11.04 9.10 -5.83
CA ARG A 80 -12.29 8.67 -5.18
C ARG A 80 -13.53 8.89 -6.04
N ARG A 81 -13.49 9.77 -7.04
CA ARG A 81 -14.60 10.03 -7.98
C ARG A 81 -14.66 9.03 -9.14
N ALA A 82 -13.64 8.18 -9.31
CA ALA A 82 -13.64 7.11 -10.31
C ALA A 82 -14.46 5.90 -9.84
N LYS A 83 -15.32 5.42 -10.74
CA LYS A 83 -16.08 4.19 -10.59
C LYS A 83 -15.25 2.99 -11.08
N PRO A 84 -15.58 1.75 -10.69
CA PRO A 84 -14.85 0.56 -11.13
C PRO A 84 -14.81 0.37 -12.65
N THR A 85 -15.83 0.88 -13.37
CA THR A 85 -15.95 0.77 -14.84
C THR A 85 -15.35 1.94 -15.61
N ASP A 86 -14.83 2.96 -14.92
CA ASP A 86 -14.24 4.12 -15.59
C ASP A 86 -12.82 3.80 -16.07
N LEU A 87 -12.37 4.42 -17.16
CA LEU A 87 -10.95 4.47 -17.50
C LEU A 87 -10.30 5.68 -16.81
N ILE A 88 -9.09 5.49 -16.28
CA ILE A 88 -8.27 6.60 -15.76
C ILE A 88 -7.08 6.79 -16.70
N SER A 89 -6.95 7.97 -17.30
CA SER A 89 -5.75 8.37 -18.02
C SER A 89 -4.96 9.43 -17.24
N LEU A 90 -3.65 9.25 -17.13
CA LEU A 90 -2.70 10.13 -16.46
C LEU A 90 -1.76 10.72 -17.51
N SER A 91 -1.53 12.02 -17.44
CA SER A 91 -0.56 12.70 -18.32
C SER A 91 -0.02 13.95 -17.64
N VAL A 92 1.11 14.44 -18.15
CA VAL A 92 1.63 15.77 -17.81
C VAL A 92 1.36 16.69 -18.98
N ASP A 93 0.70 17.83 -18.71
CA ASP A 93 0.40 18.84 -19.71
C ASP A 93 0.41 20.23 -19.07
N ASP A 94 1.07 21.19 -19.73
CA ASP A 94 1.26 22.56 -19.24
C ASP A 94 1.81 22.63 -17.79
N GLY A 95 2.80 21.79 -17.49
CA GLY A 95 3.41 21.70 -16.15
C GLY A 95 2.49 21.19 -15.04
N LYS A 96 1.32 20.65 -15.37
CA LYS A 96 0.34 20.12 -14.42
C LYS A 96 0.12 18.63 -14.64
N PHE A 97 -0.19 17.93 -13.56
CA PHE A 97 -0.58 16.54 -13.63
C PHE A 97 -2.08 16.46 -13.94
N LYS A 98 -2.41 15.95 -15.12
CA LYS A 98 -3.78 15.79 -15.59
C LYS A 98 -4.26 14.37 -15.35
N ILE A 99 -5.44 14.26 -14.74
CA ILE A 99 -6.17 13.00 -14.56
C ILE A 99 -7.46 13.09 -15.35
N THR A 100 -7.63 12.25 -16.36
CA THR A 100 -8.89 12.11 -17.10
C THR A 100 -9.61 10.87 -16.61
N VAL A 101 -10.85 11.02 -16.17
CA VAL A 101 -11.73 9.92 -15.82
C VAL A 101 -12.81 9.81 -16.88
N GLN A 102 -12.79 8.71 -17.63
CA GLN A 102 -13.68 8.45 -18.76
C GLN A 102 -14.67 7.36 -18.39
N GLY A 103 -15.95 7.74 -18.24
CA GLY A 103 -17.07 6.83 -18.03
C GLY A 103 -18.26 7.29 -18.87
N SER A 104 -19.42 7.46 -18.25
CA SER A 104 -20.58 8.09 -18.90
C SER A 104 -20.35 9.56 -19.28
N THR A 105 -19.42 10.21 -18.59
CA THR A 105 -18.94 11.56 -18.90
C THR A 105 -17.41 11.55 -18.94
N LYS A 106 -16.83 12.50 -19.67
CA LYS A 106 -15.40 12.78 -19.64
C LYS A 106 -15.13 13.88 -18.61
N ARG A 107 -14.42 13.56 -17.54
CA ARG A 107 -14.05 14.50 -16.48
C ARG A 107 -12.53 14.66 -16.50
N VAL A 108 -12.05 15.90 -16.58
CA VAL A 108 -10.61 16.20 -16.59
C VAL A 108 -10.29 17.03 -15.36
N PHE A 109 -9.36 16.51 -14.55
CA PHE A 109 -8.81 17.18 -13.38
C PHE A 109 -7.38 17.58 -13.67
N SER A 110 -6.94 18.70 -13.12
CA SER A 110 -5.55 19.16 -13.22
C SER A 110 -5.08 19.56 -11.83
N ILE A 111 -4.06 18.88 -11.33
CA ILE A 111 -3.45 19.18 -10.03
C ILE A 111 -2.02 19.71 -10.24
N PRO A 112 -1.55 20.63 -9.39
CA PRO A 112 -0.19 21.14 -9.46
C PRO A 112 0.82 19.99 -9.25
N ILE A 113 1.89 20.02 -10.04
CA ILE A 113 3.12 19.29 -9.73
C ILE A 113 3.89 20.16 -8.73
N ILE A 114 4.29 19.57 -7.61
CA ILE A 114 5.02 20.25 -6.55
C ILE A 114 6.47 19.79 -6.54
N ASP A 115 7.36 20.68 -6.15
CA ASP A 115 8.74 20.32 -5.86
C ASP A 115 8.80 19.72 -4.44
N ILE A 116 9.34 18.51 -4.35
CA ILE A 116 9.47 17.76 -3.09
C ILE A 116 10.95 17.44 -2.97
N GLU A 117 11.59 17.81 -1.86
CA GLU A 117 13.02 17.52 -1.68
C GLU A 117 13.32 16.04 -1.84
N GLU A 118 14.33 15.74 -2.66
CA GLU A 118 14.85 14.39 -2.81
C GLU A 118 15.70 14.04 -1.60
N LYS A 119 15.13 13.26 -0.69
CA LYS A 119 15.93 12.51 0.27
C LYS A 119 16.21 11.16 -0.35
N GLU A 120 17.47 10.87 -0.68
CA GLU A 120 17.86 9.52 -1.07
C GLU A 120 17.49 8.55 0.06
N GLN A 121 16.40 7.81 -0.14
CA GLN A 121 15.96 6.77 0.77
C GLN A 121 16.48 5.43 0.23
N LYS A 122 17.49 4.88 0.91
CA LYS A 122 17.96 3.53 0.60
C LYS A 122 16.94 2.54 1.14
N ILE A 123 16.33 1.77 0.24
CA ILE A 123 15.50 0.63 0.62
C ILE A 123 16.43 -0.37 1.34
N PRO A 124 16.12 -0.75 2.60
CA PRO A 124 16.94 -1.71 3.31
C PRO A 124 16.78 -3.10 2.68
N GLU A 125 17.90 -3.80 2.50
CA GLU A 125 17.89 -5.23 2.20
C GLU A 125 17.63 -5.99 3.50
N LEU A 126 16.40 -6.45 3.68
CA LEU A 126 15.98 -7.20 4.86
C LEU A 126 15.90 -8.69 4.54
N VAL A 127 16.57 -9.50 5.34
CA VAL A 127 16.47 -10.97 5.31
C VAL A 127 15.64 -11.39 6.51
N PHE A 128 14.49 -12.01 6.25
CA PHE A 128 13.56 -12.43 7.30
C PHE A 128 13.65 -13.95 7.50
N PRO A 129 14.04 -14.45 8.69
CA PRO A 129 14.10 -15.89 8.96
C PRO A 129 12.71 -16.54 9.14
N PHE A 130 11.65 -15.74 9.10
CA PHE A 130 10.27 -16.20 9.24
C PHE A 130 9.41 -15.50 8.18
N THR A 131 8.56 -16.24 7.49
CA THR A 131 7.62 -15.71 6.50
C THR A 131 6.28 -16.40 6.66
N ILE A 132 5.21 -15.61 6.74
CA ILE A 132 3.84 -16.10 6.88
C ILE A 132 3.07 -15.57 5.69
N LYS A 133 2.50 -16.48 4.91
CA LYS A 133 1.67 -16.14 3.77
C LYS A 133 0.26 -16.66 4.05
N THR A 134 -0.74 -15.78 4.10
CA THR A 134 -2.11 -16.11 4.52
C THR A 134 -3.14 -15.25 3.79
N GLU A 135 -4.43 -15.54 3.98
CA GLU A 135 -5.51 -14.69 3.50
C GLU A 135 -5.50 -13.36 4.24
N SER A 136 -5.63 -12.26 3.49
CA SER A 136 -5.68 -10.92 4.06
C SER A 136 -6.79 -10.78 5.10
N SER A 137 -7.94 -11.44 4.90
CA SER A 137 -9.05 -11.44 5.87
C SER A 137 -8.64 -11.95 7.26
N ILE A 138 -7.82 -13.00 7.33
CA ILE A 138 -7.35 -13.58 8.60
C ILE A 138 -6.53 -12.56 9.38
N LEU A 139 -5.61 -11.87 8.71
CA LEU A 139 -4.82 -10.82 9.34
C LEU A 139 -5.69 -9.63 9.74
N ASN A 140 -6.61 -9.21 8.86
CA ASN A 140 -7.50 -8.09 9.11
C ASN A 140 -8.35 -8.30 10.38
N ASP A 141 -9.04 -9.44 10.46
CA ASP A 141 -9.91 -9.77 11.60
C ASP A 141 -9.09 -9.82 12.90
N ALA A 142 -7.90 -10.43 12.87
CA ALA A 142 -7.03 -10.52 14.04
C ALA A 142 -6.53 -9.15 14.53
N ILE A 143 -6.25 -8.21 13.63
CA ILE A 143 -5.86 -6.84 13.99
C ILE A 143 -7.06 -6.04 14.51
N GLU A 144 -8.24 -6.21 13.93
CA GLU A 144 -9.46 -5.57 14.43
C GLU A 144 -9.83 -6.08 15.83
N ASP A 145 -9.79 -7.40 16.06
CA ASP A 145 -10.00 -8.02 17.37
C ASP A 145 -9.00 -7.51 18.42
N ALA A 146 -7.72 -7.46 18.06
CA ALA A 146 -6.67 -6.90 18.91
C ALA A 146 -6.91 -5.42 19.26
N SER A 147 -7.44 -4.64 18.31
CA SER A 147 -7.65 -3.20 18.48
C SER A 147 -8.76 -2.84 19.46
N ILE A 148 -9.60 -3.80 19.86
CA ILE A 148 -10.65 -3.59 20.86
C ILE A 148 -10.05 -3.31 22.25
N PHE A 149 -8.90 -3.92 22.55
CA PHE A 149 -8.37 -3.98 23.93
C PHE A 149 -6.95 -3.48 24.10
N ALA A 150 -6.20 -3.23 23.01
CA ALA A 150 -4.81 -2.79 23.10
C ALA A 150 -4.42 -1.81 21.98
N GLU A 151 -3.32 -1.12 22.20
CA GLU A 151 -2.68 -0.22 21.20
C GLU A 151 -1.55 -0.90 20.42
N ALA A 152 -1.11 -2.08 20.88
CA ALA A 152 -0.04 -2.82 20.27
C ALA A 152 -0.33 -4.33 20.25
N VAL A 153 0.15 -4.98 19.20
CA VAL A 153 0.01 -6.42 19.00
C VAL A 153 1.39 -7.07 18.94
N THR A 154 1.48 -8.26 19.51
CA THR A 154 2.67 -9.11 19.45
C THR A 154 2.42 -10.22 18.43
N PHE A 155 3.26 -10.28 17.41
CA PHE A 155 3.35 -11.42 16.50
C PHE A 155 4.36 -12.42 17.05
N ILE A 156 3.95 -13.68 17.13
CA ILE A 156 4.78 -14.80 17.58
C ILE A 156 4.68 -15.86 16.51
N VAL A 157 5.82 -16.31 15.99
CA VAL A 157 5.89 -17.32 14.93
C VAL A 157 6.71 -18.50 15.45
N GLU A 158 6.14 -19.68 15.33
CA GLU A 158 6.73 -20.98 15.61
C GLU A 158 6.49 -21.89 14.39
N LYS A 159 7.20 -23.02 14.28
CA LYS A 159 7.21 -23.90 13.09
C LYS A 159 5.84 -24.21 12.48
N GLU A 160 4.80 -24.38 13.28
CA GLU A 160 3.45 -24.73 12.83
C GLU A 160 2.37 -23.82 13.42
N LYS A 161 2.76 -22.60 13.83
CA LYS A 161 1.83 -21.69 14.49
C LYS A 161 2.26 -20.24 14.35
N PHE A 162 1.34 -19.43 13.87
CA PHE A 162 1.42 -17.99 13.96
C PHE A 162 0.40 -17.52 15.00
N THR A 163 0.86 -16.77 16.00
CA THR A 163 0.02 -16.23 17.06
C THR A 163 0.06 -14.71 17.04
N ILE A 164 -1.13 -14.11 17.01
CA ILE A 164 -1.36 -12.67 17.11
C ILE A 164 -1.95 -12.42 18.49
N MET A 165 -1.20 -11.71 19.34
CA MET A 165 -1.56 -11.52 20.75
C MET A 165 -1.59 -10.04 21.11
N ALA A 166 -2.67 -9.59 21.73
CA ALA A 166 -2.83 -8.26 22.29
C ALA A 166 -3.23 -8.35 23.77
N GLU A 167 -2.68 -7.46 24.59
CA GLU A 167 -2.88 -7.46 26.04
C GLU A 167 -3.04 -6.00 26.49
N GLY A 168 -4.20 -5.70 27.08
CA GLY A 168 -4.49 -4.46 27.80
C GLY A 168 -4.48 -4.70 29.31
N ASP A 169 -4.99 -3.74 30.09
CA ASP A 169 -4.85 -3.77 31.56
C ASP A 169 -5.53 -4.99 32.22
N MET A 170 -6.70 -5.39 31.73
CA MET A 170 -7.47 -6.54 32.26
C MET A 170 -7.90 -7.53 31.17
N ASN A 171 -7.60 -7.22 29.90
CA ASN A 171 -8.14 -7.92 28.75
C ASN A 171 -7.01 -8.49 27.90
N LYS A 172 -7.23 -9.66 27.32
CA LYS A 172 -6.27 -10.33 26.45
C LYS A 172 -6.97 -10.97 25.27
N VAL A 173 -6.39 -10.80 24.09
CA VAL A 173 -6.79 -11.45 22.85
C VAL A 173 -5.63 -12.30 22.35
N VAL A 174 -5.95 -13.52 21.93
CA VAL A 174 -5.01 -14.45 21.30
C VAL A 174 -5.71 -15.05 20.09
N VAL A 175 -5.19 -14.77 18.90
CA VAL A 175 -5.60 -15.41 17.66
C VAL A 175 -4.48 -16.37 17.24
N GLU A 176 -4.82 -17.64 17.05
CA GLU A 176 -3.88 -18.67 16.59
C GLU A 176 -4.23 -19.07 15.16
N VAL A 177 -3.25 -18.91 14.26
CA VAL A 177 -3.33 -19.32 12.85
C VAL A 177 -2.38 -20.50 12.65
N LYS A 178 -2.92 -21.62 12.15
CA LYS A 178 -2.17 -22.84 11.84
C LYS A 178 -1.98 -22.95 10.32
N PRO A 179 -0.97 -23.70 9.85
CA PRO A 179 -0.83 -24.04 8.44
C PRO A 179 -2.12 -24.66 7.87
N SER A 180 -2.49 -24.24 6.67
CA SER A 180 -3.66 -24.69 5.94
C SER A 180 -3.42 -24.58 4.44
N ASP A 181 -4.41 -24.91 3.60
CA ASP A 181 -4.32 -24.71 2.15
C ASP A 181 -4.12 -23.23 1.78
N THR A 182 -4.63 -22.31 2.61
CA THR A 182 -4.54 -20.85 2.41
C THR A 182 -3.48 -20.18 3.28
N THR A 183 -2.83 -20.92 4.19
CA THR A 183 -1.81 -20.39 5.10
C THR A 183 -0.52 -21.21 5.07
N LYS A 184 0.58 -20.57 4.67
CA LYS A 184 1.93 -21.13 4.67
C LYS A 184 2.79 -20.40 5.69
N ILE A 185 3.46 -21.17 6.55
CA ILE A 185 4.40 -20.65 7.55
C ILE A 185 5.77 -21.26 7.23
N ILE A 186 6.74 -20.40 6.92
CA ILE A 186 8.13 -20.78 6.60
C ILE A 186 9.01 -20.24 7.73
N THR A 187 9.83 -21.11 8.32
CA THR A 187 10.66 -20.78 9.48
C THR A 187 12.07 -21.34 9.30
N GLU A 188 13.09 -20.50 9.49
CA GLU A 188 14.51 -20.88 9.54
C GLU A 188 15.05 -20.99 10.98
N GLY A 189 14.19 -20.84 11.99
CA GLY A 189 14.52 -20.98 13.41
C GLY A 189 13.31 -21.44 14.23
N ASP A 190 13.53 -21.64 15.54
CA ASP A 190 12.51 -22.24 16.41
C ASP A 190 11.34 -21.29 16.71
N LYS A 191 11.65 -20.02 16.96
CA LYS A 191 10.65 -19.02 17.39
C LYS A 191 11.11 -17.60 17.09
N ALA A 192 10.20 -16.77 16.61
CA ALA A 192 10.35 -15.31 16.56
C ALA A 192 9.23 -14.61 17.30
N ARG A 193 9.53 -13.41 17.81
CA ARG A 193 8.57 -12.51 18.43
C ARG A 193 8.87 -11.08 18.04
N ALA A 194 7.86 -10.35 17.61
CA ALA A 194 7.94 -8.92 17.35
C ALA A 194 6.67 -8.21 17.84
N LYS A 195 6.79 -6.94 18.23
CA LYS A 195 5.67 -6.12 18.71
C LYS A 195 5.49 -4.93 17.78
N TYR A 196 4.26 -4.66 17.38
CA TYR A 196 3.90 -3.62 16.41
C TYR A 196 2.78 -2.74 16.95
N SER A 197 2.75 -1.49 16.52
CA SER A 197 1.63 -0.58 16.78
C SER A 197 0.41 -0.99 15.96
N ILE A 198 -0.73 -1.13 16.61
CA ILE A 198 -2.00 -1.45 15.95
C ILE A 198 -2.42 -0.30 15.04
N GLU A 199 -2.13 0.96 15.41
CA GLU A 199 -2.48 2.12 14.59
C GLU A 199 -1.89 2.04 13.18
N TYR A 200 -0.62 1.63 13.06
CA TYR A 200 0.02 1.44 11.76
C TYR A 200 -0.51 0.21 11.05
N LEU A 201 -0.70 -0.91 11.76
CA LEU A 201 -1.24 -2.12 11.16
C LEU A 201 -2.65 -1.90 10.60
N LYS A 202 -3.53 -1.14 11.27
CA LYS A 202 -4.86 -0.78 10.74
C LYS A 202 -4.80 -0.05 9.40
N LYS A 203 -3.79 0.80 9.20
CA LYS A 203 -3.53 1.46 7.91
C LYS A 203 -3.04 0.45 6.87
N MET A 204 -2.14 -0.46 7.25
CA MET A 204 -1.53 -1.46 6.34
C MET A 204 -2.50 -2.56 5.91
N ILE A 205 -3.35 -3.08 6.80
CA ILE A 205 -4.33 -4.14 6.49
C ILE A 205 -5.41 -3.69 5.49
N SER A 206 -5.54 -2.39 5.25
CA SER A 206 -6.37 -1.86 4.15
C SER A 206 -5.84 -2.29 2.77
N GLY A 207 -4.60 -2.78 2.68
CA GLY A 207 -4.05 -3.45 1.50
C GLY A 207 -4.84 -4.68 1.05
N SER A 208 -5.67 -5.26 1.92
CA SER A 208 -6.61 -6.34 1.56
C SER A 208 -7.58 -5.95 0.45
N LYS A 209 -7.81 -4.65 0.23
CA LYS A 209 -8.60 -4.17 -0.91
C LYS A 209 -7.92 -4.47 -2.23
N LEU A 210 -6.60 -4.63 -2.28
CA LEU A 210 -5.83 -4.88 -3.50
C LEU A 210 -5.55 -6.37 -3.73
N SER A 211 -5.38 -7.15 -2.65
CA SER A 211 -5.03 -8.57 -2.70
C SER A 211 -5.74 -9.33 -1.59
N ASP A 212 -6.31 -10.49 -1.94
CA ASP A 212 -6.93 -11.42 -0.98
C ASP A 212 -5.88 -12.17 -0.15
N GLU A 213 -4.60 -12.04 -0.49
CA GLU A 213 -3.47 -12.69 0.15
C GLU A 213 -2.42 -11.67 0.61
N VAL A 214 -1.83 -11.92 1.78
CA VAL A 214 -0.77 -11.11 2.42
C VAL A 214 0.44 -12.00 2.76
N THR A 215 1.64 -11.41 2.74
CA THR A 215 2.90 -12.06 3.13
C THR A 215 3.68 -11.15 4.08
#